data_AF-A0A3E0P771-F1
#
_entry.id   AF-A0A3E0P771-F1
#
_cell.length_a   1.000
_cell.length_b   1.000
_cell.length_c   1.000
_cell.angle_alpha   90.00
_cell.angle_beta   90.00
_cell.angle_gamma   90.00
#
_symmetry.space_group_name_H-M   'P 1'
#
loop_
_entity.id
_entity.type
_entity.pdbx_description
1 polymer ?
#
loop_
_entity_poly.entity_id
_entity_poly.type
_entity_poly.pdbx_seq_one_letter_code
_entity_poly.pdbx_strand_id
1 'polypeptide(L)'
;MLLALGACGTGDEEQAVSDLQLVGVDFELNSIILTNGGTDDLTTRDIWIYQDGEAFMLDIFRIEPRDVILFSVRELGLLDPSGGEIAVYEGSDFDDETTMLDYVAWGSGGHDRLETASAGGEWAQEGTVDVEAGTIVLLRPDPLFNGPDAWEQSDVIP
;
A
#
# COMPACT_ATOMS: atom_id res chain seq x y z
N MET A 1 13.84 -25.32 -44.39
CA MET A 1 14.34 -25.81 -43.10
C MET A 1 13.65 -24.98 -42.03
N LEU A 2 12.62 -25.56 -41.43
CA LEU A 2 11.80 -24.96 -40.38
C LEU A 2 12.55 -25.22 -39.07
N LEU A 3 12.88 -24.18 -38.30
CA LEU A 3 13.37 -24.34 -36.93
C LEU A 3 12.47 -23.56 -35.98
N ALA A 4 12.09 -24.30 -34.95
CA ALA A 4 10.98 -24.09 -34.05
C ALA A 4 11.15 -22.88 -33.12
N LEU A 5 9.99 -22.34 -32.73
CA LEU A 5 9.75 -21.47 -31.59
C LEU A 5 10.49 -22.00 -30.35
N GLY A 6 11.36 -21.16 -29.78
CA GLY A 6 11.90 -21.37 -28.45
C GLY A 6 10.78 -21.26 -27.43
N ALA A 7 10.61 -22.32 -26.65
CA ALA A 7 9.59 -22.45 -25.62
C ALA A 7 9.74 -21.38 -24.53
N CYS A 8 8.57 -20.84 -24.17
CA CYS A 8 8.13 -20.35 -22.86
C CYS A 8 9.11 -20.64 -21.72
N GLY A 9 9.72 -19.59 -21.19
CA GLY A 9 10.39 -19.66 -19.90
C GLY A 9 9.34 -19.85 -18.83
N THR A 10 9.29 -21.05 -18.24
CA THR A 10 8.75 -21.27 -16.90
C THR A 10 9.85 -20.89 -15.92
N GLY A 11 10.11 -19.60 -15.79
CA GLY A 11 10.74 -19.08 -14.59
C GLY A 11 9.61 -18.90 -13.59
N ASP A 12 9.71 -19.56 -12.43
CA ASP A 12 9.10 -19.03 -11.22
C ASP A 12 9.83 -17.71 -10.94
N GLU A 13 9.51 -16.65 -11.72
CA GLU A 13 9.81 -15.29 -11.32
C GLU A 13 8.97 -15.10 -10.06
N GLU A 14 9.67 -15.02 -8.94
CA GLU A 14 9.13 -14.48 -7.69
C GLU A 14 8.40 -13.20 -8.08
N GLN A 15 7.05 -13.29 -8.13
CA GLN A 15 6.20 -12.19 -8.57
C GLN A 15 6.52 -11.04 -7.63
N ALA A 16 7.04 -9.97 -8.20
CA ALA A 16 7.60 -8.90 -7.40
C ALA A 16 6.46 -8.28 -6.60
N VAL A 17 6.46 -8.55 -5.30
CA VAL A 17 5.43 -8.03 -4.39
C VAL A 17 5.49 -6.49 -4.33
N SER A 18 6.58 -5.91 -4.83
CA SER A 18 6.76 -4.49 -5.15
C SER A 18 5.70 -3.91 -6.10
N ASP A 19 4.94 -4.72 -6.83
CA ASP A 19 3.85 -4.24 -7.69
C ASP A 19 2.55 -4.00 -6.91
N LEU A 20 2.47 -4.43 -5.64
CA LEU A 20 1.35 -4.11 -4.75
C LEU A 20 1.44 -2.66 -4.30
N GLN A 21 0.36 -1.90 -4.50
CA GLN A 21 0.32 -0.48 -4.18
C GLN A 21 -0.86 -0.15 -3.29
N LEU A 22 -0.63 0.67 -2.27
CA LEU A 22 -1.66 1.32 -1.48
C LEU A 22 -2.10 2.58 -2.21
N VAL A 23 -3.31 2.56 -2.74
CA VAL A 23 -3.83 3.65 -3.57
C VAL A 23 -4.95 4.44 -2.93
N GLY A 24 -5.38 4.07 -1.72
CA GLY A 24 -6.36 4.85 -1.01
C GLY A 24 -6.63 4.43 0.43
N VAL A 25 -7.13 5.38 1.20
CA VAL A 25 -7.59 5.23 2.58
C VAL A 25 -8.99 5.84 2.68
N ASP A 26 -9.97 5.01 3.03
CA ASP A 26 -11.37 5.38 3.20
C ASP A 26 -11.74 5.36 4.70
N PHE A 27 -11.86 6.57 5.25
CA PHE A 27 -12.14 6.81 6.66
C PHE A 27 -13.58 6.48 7.05
N GLU A 28 -14.53 6.53 6.11
CA GLU A 28 -15.93 6.22 6.39
C GLU A 28 -16.12 4.70 6.48
N LEU A 29 -15.61 3.98 5.49
CA LEU A 29 -15.71 2.51 5.44
C LEU A 29 -14.74 1.81 6.39
N ASN A 30 -13.69 2.51 6.84
CA ASN A 30 -12.57 1.94 7.59
C ASN A 30 -11.88 0.85 6.78
N SER A 31 -11.42 1.26 5.61
CA SER A 31 -10.79 0.39 4.63
C SER A 31 -9.67 1.07 3.87
N ILE A 32 -8.78 0.26 3.36
CA ILE A 32 -7.73 0.66 2.44
C ILE A 32 -8.02 0.12 1.04
N ILE A 33 -7.47 0.77 0.04
CA ILE A 33 -7.58 0.39 -1.36
C ILE A 33 -6.20 -0.07 -1.83
N LEU A 34 -6.10 -1.32 -2.25
CA LEU A 34 -4.90 -1.92 -2.79
C LEU A 34 -5.09 -2.21 -4.28
N THR A 35 -4.03 -2.10 -5.07
CA THR A 35 -4.01 -2.51 -6.47
C THR A 35 -2.75 -3.27 -6.81
N ASN A 36 -2.83 -4.14 -7.81
CA ASN A 36 -1.65 -4.64 -8.51
C ASN A 36 -1.33 -3.67 -9.66
N GLY A 37 -0.27 -2.88 -9.49
CA GLY A 37 0.22 -1.92 -10.49
C GLY A 37 1.02 -2.57 -11.62
N GLY A 38 1.38 -3.85 -11.46
CA GLY A 38 2.15 -4.64 -12.42
C GLY A 38 1.37 -5.07 -13.66
N THR A 39 2.06 -5.83 -14.52
CA THR A 39 1.47 -6.41 -15.74
C THR A 39 1.11 -7.89 -15.60
N ASP A 40 1.59 -8.51 -14.54
CA ASP A 40 1.40 -9.92 -14.24
C ASP A 40 0.60 -10.07 -12.96
N ASP A 41 -0.06 -11.21 -12.81
CA ASP A 41 -0.74 -11.55 -11.57
C ASP A 41 0.20 -11.48 -10.38
N LEU A 42 -0.32 -10.99 -9.25
CA LEU A 42 0.43 -10.87 -8.02
C LEU A 42 -0.10 -11.87 -7.00
N THR A 43 0.74 -12.82 -6.61
CA THR A 43 0.45 -13.77 -5.55
C THR A 43 1.00 -13.23 -4.24
N THR A 44 0.19 -12.48 -3.50
CA THR A 44 0.55 -12.04 -2.15
C THR A 44 0.68 -13.26 -1.23
N ARG A 45 1.83 -13.43 -0.59
CA ARG A 45 1.98 -14.25 0.61
C ARG A 45 2.72 -13.41 1.62
N ASP A 46 2.38 -13.58 2.90
CA ASP A 46 3.08 -12.90 3.99
C ASP A 46 3.01 -11.37 3.87
N ILE A 47 1.88 -10.83 3.38
CA ILE A 47 1.66 -9.38 3.36
C ILE A 47 1.04 -8.95 4.67
N TRP A 48 1.58 -7.89 5.25
CA TRP A 48 1.10 -7.33 6.51
C TRP A 48 0.68 -5.88 6.32
N ILE A 49 -0.44 -5.54 6.95
CA ILE A 49 -0.87 -4.16 7.12
C ILE A 49 -0.60 -3.76 8.56
N TYR A 50 0.14 -2.68 8.76
CA TYR A 50 0.42 -2.10 10.06
C TYR A 50 -0.30 -0.76 10.21
N GLN A 51 -0.85 -0.51 11.40
CA GLN A 51 -1.49 0.73 11.80
C GLN A 51 -1.34 0.92 13.32
N ASP A 52 -0.71 2.01 13.75
CA ASP A 52 -0.71 2.50 15.15
C ASP A 52 -0.45 1.40 16.21
N GLY A 53 0.62 0.62 16.02
CA GLY A 53 1.04 -0.44 16.95
C GLY A 53 0.40 -1.81 16.70
N GLU A 54 -0.60 -1.89 15.82
CA GLU A 54 -1.30 -3.13 15.48
C GLU A 54 -0.93 -3.58 14.06
N ALA A 55 -0.91 -4.90 13.85
CA ALA A 55 -0.60 -5.48 12.54
C ALA A 55 -1.50 -6.68 12.22
N PHE A 56 -1.87 -6.79 10.94
CA PHE A 56 -2.75 -7.82 10.43
C PHE A 56 -2.18 -8.40 9.14
N MET A 57 -2.09 -9.73 9.08
CA MET A 57 -1.64 -10.43 7.88
C MET A 57 -2.78 -10.57 6.88
N LEU A 58 -2.60 -10.03 5.69
CA LEU A 58 -3.46 -10.25 4.54
C LEU A 58 -3.26 -11.68 4.01
N ASP A 59 -4.29 -12.50 4.18
CA ASP A 59 -4.39 -13.78 3.49
C ASP A 59 -5.12 -13.55 2.15
N ILE A 60 -4.45 -12.92 1.19
CA ILE A 60 -5.02 -12.70 -0.15
C ILE A 60 -4.30 -13.59 -1.15
N PHE A 61 -5.08 -14.28 -1.99
CA PHE A 61 -4.61 -15.06 -3.13
C PHE A 61 -4.82 -14.24 -4.40
N ARG A 62 -3.88 -14.36 -5.35
CA ARG A 62 -3.87 -13.84 -6.74
C ARG A 62 -4.71 -12.57 -6.99
N ILE A 63 -4.02 -11.44 -7.10
CA ILE A 63 -4.56 -10.15 -7.56
C ILE A 63 -4.20 -9.99 -9.05
N GLU A 64 -5.20 -9.92 -9.93
CA GLU A 64 -4.91 -9.74 -11.36
C GLU A 64 -4.39 -8.31 -11.63
N PRO A 65 -3.64 -8.08 -12.73
CA PRO A 65 -3.19 -6.74 -13.08
C PRO A 65 -4.33 -5.73 -13.12
N ARG A 66 -4.17 -4.61 -12.41
CA ARG A 66 -5.14 -3.49 -12.30
C ARG A 66 -6.43 -3.82 -11.57
N ASP A 67 -6.52 -4.98 -10.92
CA ASP A 67 -7.59 -5.21 -9.96
C ASP A 67 -7.44 -4.28 -8.77
N VAL A 68 -8.58 -3.74 -8.33
CA VAL A 68 -8.68 -2.88 -7.16
C VAL A 68 -9.40 -3.64 -6.07
N ILE A 69 -8.76 -3.76 -4.92
CA ILE A 69 -9.29 -4.47 -3.76
C ILE A 69 -9.54 -3.48 -2.64
N LEU A 70 -10.74 -3.52 -2.09
CA LEU A 70 -11.08 -2.81 -0.87
C LEU A 70 -10.90 -3.76 0.32
N PHE A 71 -10.00 -3.44 1.24
CA PHE A 71 -9.72 -4.25 2.42
C PHE A 71 -10.11 -3.52 3.69
N SER A 72 -10.92 -4.15 4.56
CA SER A 72 -11.32 -3.52 5.82
C SER A 72 -10.22 -3.63 6.86
N VAL A 73 -9.84 -2.50 7.45
CA VAL A 73 -8.80 -2.41 8.49
C VAL A 73 -9.38 -2.30 9.91
N ARG A 74 -10.69 -2.53 10.07
CA ARG A 74 -11.38 -2.39 11.38
C ARG A 74 -10.81 -3.27 12.49
N GLU A 75 -10.13 -4.36 12.14
CA GLU A 75 -9.47 -5.25 13.10
C GLU A 75 -8.20 -4.62 13.69
N LEU A 76 -7.59 -3.66 13.00
CA LEU A 76 -6.45 -2.86 13.47
C LEU A 76 -6.87 -1.63 14.29
N GLY A 77 -8.16 -1.30 14.28
CA GLY A 77 -8.70 -0.09 14.88
C GLY A 77 -9.56 0.70 13.89
N LEU A 78 -10.19 1.77 14.38
CA LEU A 78 -10.88 2.72 13.50
C LEU A 78 -9.87 3.73 12.95
N LEU A 79 -10.02 4.10 11.68
CA LEU A 79 -9.25 5.17 11.06
C LEU A 79 -9.72 6.52 11.62
N ASP A 80 -8.79 7.27 12.21
CA ASP A 80 -9.03 8.62 12.72
C ASP A 80 -8.49 9.65 11.73
N PRO A 81 -9.31 10.52 11.11
CA PRO A 81 -8.83 11.53 10.16
C PRO A 81 -7.90 12.57 10.82
N SER A 82 -7.86 12.66 12.16
CA SER A 82 -6.96 13.60 12.86
C SER A 82 -5.50 13.11 12.95
N GLY A 83 -5.25 11.82 12.72
CA GLY A 83 -3.92 11.25 12.74
C GLY A 83 -3.91 9.73 12.56
N GLY A 84 -2.96 9.24 11.78
CA GLY A 84 -2.66 7.82 11.67
C GLY A 84 -1.74 7.51 10.50
N GLU A 85 -1.49 6.23 10.31
CA GLU A 85 -0.70 5.70 9.20
C GLU A 85 -1.27 4.38 8.69
N ILE A 86 -0.91 4.03 7.47
CA ILE A 86 -0.96 2.66 6.97
C ILE A 86 0.39 2.36 6.37
N ALA A 87 0.99 1.26 6.81
CA ALA A 87 2.19 0.70 6.19
C ALA A 87 1.87 -0.70 5.66
N VAL A 88 2.34 -0.98 4.45
CA VAL A 88 2.24 -2.30 3.81
C VAL A 88 3.62 -2.94 3.84
N TYR A 89 3.71 -4.18 4.31
CA TYR A 89 4.96 -4.90 4.46
C TYR A 89 4.92 -6.28 3.79
N GLU A 90 6.08 -6.71 3.28
CA GLU A 90 6.39 -8.11 3.00
C GLU A 90 7.09 -8.72 4.24
N GLY A 91 6.36 -9.53 4.98
CA GLY A 91 6.81 -10.11 6.25
C GLY A 91 6.43 -9.26 7.47
N SER A 92 6.91 -9.72 8.63
CA SER A 92 6.52 -9.18 9.95
C SER A 92 7.64 -8.41 10.66
N ASP A 93 8.70 -8.05 9.95
CA ASP A 93 9.79 -7.23 10.50
C ASP A 93 9.52 -5.74 10.25
N PHE A 94 8.61 -5.17 11.04
CA PHE A 94 8.11 -3.80 10.82
C PHE A 94 9.16 -2.70 11.09
N ASP A 95 10.33 -3.06 11.61
CA ASP A 95 11.45 -2.13 11.81
C ASP A 95 12.44 -2.15 10.63
N ASP A 96 12.31 -3.08 9.67
CA ASP A 96 13.17 -3.20 8.49
C ASP A 96 12.57 -2.42 7.31
N GLU A 97 13.22 -1.33 6.91
CA GLU A 97 12.77 -0.50 5.80
C GLU A 97 12.74 -1.24 4.45
N THR A 98 13.52 -2.31 4.30
CA THR A 98 13.58 -3.09 3.05
C THR A 98 12.39 -4.01 2.85
N THR A 99 11.60 -4.21 3.92
CA THR A 99 10.37 -5.01 3.88
C THR A 99 9.12 -4.15 3.68
N MET A 100 9.23 -2.83 3.82
CA MET A 100 8.13 -1.92 3.56
C MET A 100 7.90 -1.78 2.05
N LEU A 101 6.67 -2.04 1.62
CA LEU A 101 6.26 -1.98 0.22
C LEU A 101 5.60 -0.65 -0.12
N ASP A 102 4.84 -0.08 0.81
CA ASP A 102 4.14 1.19 0.62
C ASP A 102 3.78 1.80 1.98
N TYR A 103 3.56 3.11 2.01
CA TYR A 103 3.29 3.86 3.23
C TYR A 103 2.49 5.12 2.99
N VAL A 104 1.57 5.41 3.91
CA VAL A 104 0.90 6.71 4.01
C VAL A 104 0.76 7.14 5.45
N ALA A 105 1.10 8.40 5.72
CA ALA A 105 0.85 9.07 6.99
C ALA A 105 -0.09 10.25 6.79
N TRP A 106 -1.02 10.46 7.71
CA TRP A 106 -1.93 11.60 7.68
C TRP A 106 -2.10 12.25 9.05
N GLY A 107 -2.55 13.50 9.04
CA GLY A 107 -2.83 14.23 10.27
C GLY A 107 -1.60 14.43 11.17
N SER A 108 -1.82 14.53 12.49
CA SER A 108 -0.80 15.08 13.40
C SER A 108 -0.09 14.07 14.32
N GLY A 109 -0.46 12.80 14.28
CA GLY A 109 0.15 11.75 15.11
C GLY A 109 -0.25 10.35 14.66
N GLY A 110 0.23 9.33 15.36
CA GLY A 110 0.02 7.91 15.00
C GLY A 110 0.88 7.47 13.81
N HIS A 111 2.15 7.89 13.79
CA HIS A 111 3.10 7.67 12.68
C HIS A 111 4.31 6.85 13.14
N ASP A 112 4.07 5.67 13.72
CA ASP A 112 5.12 4.84 14.31
C ASP A 112 6.16 4.39 13.27
N ARG A 113 5.77 4.30 12.00
CA ARG A 113 6.62 3.82 10.91
C ARG A 113 7.18 4.94 10.04
N LEU A 114 6.92 6.21 10.37
CA LEU A 114 7.41 7.35 9.58
C LEU A 114 8.93 7.36 9.41
N GLU A 115 9.69 7.11 10.48
CA GLU A 115 11.15 7.07 10.40
C GLU A 115 11.63 5.92 9.51
N THR A 116 11.00 4.75 9.60
CA THR A 116 11.28 3.57 8.76
C THR A 116 10.95 3.86 7.29
N ALA A 117 9.78 4.43 7.00
CA ALA A 117 9.34 4.78 5.65
C ALA A 117 10.25 5.84 5.00
N SER A 118 10.69 6.83 5.77
CA SER A 118 11.66 7.82 5.30
C SER A 118 13.05 7.22 5.07
N ALA A 119 13.48 6.24 5.88
CA ALA A 119 14.74 5.54 5.68
C ALA A 119 14.72 4.66 4.40
N GLY A 120 13.59 4.00 4.12
CA GLY A 120 13.38 3.19 2.90
C GLY A 120 13.16 4.01 1.64
N GLY A 121 12.73 5.27 1.78
CA GLY A 121 12.42 6.16 0.65
C GLY A 121 10.97 6.08 0.17
N GLU A 122 10.15 5.25 0.81
CA GLU A 122 8.69 5.17 0.58
C GLU A 122 7.99 6.46 1.01
N TRP A 123 8.57 7.19 1.96
CA TRP A 123 8.10 8.52 2.38
C TRP A 123 9.23 9.56 2.32
N ALA A 124 9.61 9.92 1.09
CA ALA A 124 10.78 10.75 0.80
C ALA A 124 10.64 12.24 1.18
N GLN A 125 9.43 12.72 1.44
CA GLN A 125 9.14 14.12 1.76
C GLN A 125 8.69 14.27 3.21
N GLU A 126 9.19 15.30 3.89
CA GLU A 126 8.73 15.64 5.23
C GLU A 126 7.24 16.05 5.20
N GLY A 127 6.46 15.54 6.15
CA GLY A 127 5.06 15.91 6.33
C GLY A 127 4.09 14.73 6.24
N THR A 128 2.81 15.06 6.24
CA THR A 128 1.68 14.15 6.34
C THR A 128 0.58 14.64 5.41
N VAL A 129 -0.30 13.74 4.97
CA VAL A 129 -1.48 14.12 4.22
C VAL A 129 -2.46 14.84 5.14
N ASP A 130 -2.94 16.01 4.72
CA ASP A 130 -4.06 16.67 5.37
C ASP A 130 -5.36 15.96 4.99
N VAL A 131 -6.18 15.60 5.98
CA VAL A 131 -7.41 14.82 5.78
C VAL A 131 -8.58 15.55 6.40
N GLU A 132 -9.60 15.81 5.58
CA GLU A 132 -10.88 16.31 6.07
C GLU A 132 -11.79 15.14 6.49
N ALA A 133 -12.63 15.36 7.51
CA ALA A 133 -13.54 14.32 7.98
C ALA A 133 -14.56 13.93 6.89
N GLY A 134 -14.72 12.62 6.65
CA GLY A 134 -15.67 12.09 5.67
C GLY A 134 -15.16 12.10 4.22
N THR A 135 -13.85 12.20 4.00
CA THR A 135 -13.23 12.08 2.68
C THR A 135 -12.54 10.74 2.49
N ILE A 136 -12.23 10.43 1.24
CA ILE A 136 -11.29 9.38 0.87
C ILE A 136 -10.00 10.07 0.44
N VAL A 137 -8.87 9.55 0.91
CA VAL A 137 -7.56 10.00 0.47
C VAL A 137 -7.07 9.00 -0.56
N LEU A 138 -6.76 9.46 -1.76
CA LEU A 138 -6.34 8.62 -2.88
C LEU A 138 -4.91 8.96 -3.28
N LEU A 139 -4.12 7.94 -3.54
CA LEU A 139 -2.82 8.12 -4.18
C LEU A 139 -3.06 8.53 -5.63
N ARG A 140 -2.35 9.57 -6.10
CA ARG A 140 -1.99 9.71 -7.50
C ARG A 140 -0.77 8.83 -7.74
N PRO A 141 -0.89 7.72 -8.49
CA PRO A 141 0.29 6.92 -8.78
C PRO A 141 1.21 7.75 -9.67
N ASP A 142 2.30 8.25 -9.08
CA ASP A 142 3.43 8.81 -9.81
C ASP A 142 4.71 8.28 -9.15
N PRO A 143 5.48 7.42 -9.83
CA PRO A 143 6.70 6.83 -9.27
C PRO A 143 7.82 7.85 -9.03
N LEU A 144 7.62 9.13 -9.38
CA LEU A 144 8.52 10.23 -9.05
C LEU A 144 8.11 11.02 -7.81
N PHE A 145 6.92 10.77 -7.26
CA PHE A 145 6.39 11.44 -6.08
C PHE A 145 6.10 10.41 -4.98
N ASN A 146 7.06 10.27 -4.07
CA ASN A 146 6.87 9.57 -2.80
C ASN A 146 6.66 10.64 -1.70
N GLY A 147 5.71 10.41 -0.78
CA GLY A 147 5.33 11.36 0.27
C GLY A 147 3.97 12.05 0.07
N PRO A 148 3.61 13.04 0.92
CA PRO A 148 2.24 13.55 1.03
C PRO A 148 1.70 14.20 -0.24
N ASP A 149 2.55 14.83 -1.05
CA ASP A 149 2.14 15.50 -2.30
C ASP A 149 1.62 14.52 -3.38
N ALA A 150 1.93 13.23 -3.23
CA ALA A 150 1.41 12.17 -4.09
C ALA A 150 -0.06 11.84 -3.76
N TRP A 151 -0.59 12.30 -2.64
CA TRP A 151 -1.93 11.96 -2.18
C TRP A 151 -2.89 13.13 -2.36
N GLU A 152 -4.06 12.84 -2.91
CA GLU A 152 -5.15 13.79 -3.10
C GLU A 152 -6.36 13.41 -2.26
N GLN A 153 -6.98 14.42 -1.67
CA GLN A 153 -8.33 14.25 -1.12
C GLN A 153 -9.34 14.17 -2.27
N SER A 154 -10.20 13.17 -2.24
CA SER A 154 -11.39 13.10 -3.06
C SER A 154 -12.62 13.18 -2.16
N ASP A 155 -13.51 14.10 -2.49
CA ASP A 155 -14.89 14.00 -2.04
C ASP A 155 -15.45 12.68 -2.59
N VAL A 156 -16.03 11.87 -1.71
CA VAL A 156 -16.60 10.56 -2.02
C VAL A 156 -17.50 10.67 -3.26
N ILE A 157 -17.29 9.82 -4.28
CA ILE A 157 -18.26 9.71 -5.37
C ILE A 157 -19.53 9.06 -4.79
N PRO A 158 -20.69 9.73 -4.81
CA PRO A 158 -21.94 9.22 -4.22
C PRO A 158 -22.49 7.98 -4.93
#